data_AF-A0A6N4R9H5-F1
#
_entry.id   AF-A0A6N4R9H5-F1
#
_cell.length_a   1.000
_cell.length_b   1.000
_cell.length_c   1.000
_cell.angle_alpha   90.00
_cell.angle_beta   90.00
_cell.angle_gamma   90.00
#
_symmetry.space_group_name_H-M   'P 1'
#
loop_
_entity.id
_entity.type
_entity.pdbx_description
1 polymer ?
#
loop_
_entity_poly.entity_id
_entity_poly.type
_entity_poly.pdbx_seq_one_letter_code
_entity_poly.pdbx_strand_id
1 'polypeptide(L)'
;MLNFSSPLTFESLTGISAADLLKAVNKSCASGAAMHPEALKAVVFRLTILSRDLSLKQHERDASAEMASMLANAALKTYGSRSTFGSELLAGVQAIAGRSVA
;
A
#
# COMPACT_ATOMS: atom_id res chain seq x y z
N MET A 1 16.79 -4.55 3.63
CA MET A 1 16.22 -4.44 2.26
C MET A 1 14.88 -5.16 2.30
N LEU A 2 13.75 -4.49 2.02
CA LEU A 2 12.42 -5.08 2.13
C LEU A 2 12.27 -6.23 1.12
N ASN A 3 11.80 -7.38 1.60
CA ASN A 3 11.51 -8.53 0.74
C ASN A 3 10.00 -8.63 0.51
N PHE A 4 9.55 -8.20 -0.66
CA PHE A 4 8.15 -8.21 -1.06
C PHE A 4 7.65 -9.57 -1.55
N SER A 5 8.54 -10.53 -1.75
CA SER A 5 8.19 -11.90 -2.17
C SER A 5 7.79 -12.79 -0.99
N SER A 6 7.88 -12.27 0.24
CA SER A 6 7.49 -12.96 1.48
C SER A 6 6.36 -12.21 2.18
N PRO A 7 5.57 -12.86 3.05
CA PRO A 7 4.58 -12.16 3.86
C PRO A 7 5.25 -11.05 4.68
N LEU A 8 4.76 -9.83 4.53
CA LEU A 8 5.15 -8.67 5.33
C LEU A 8 3.92 -8.20 6.11
N THR A 9 4.12 -7.92 7.39
CA THR A 9 3.09 -7.34 8.25
C THR A 9 3.13 -5.81 8.18
N PHE A 10 2.01 -5.18 8.52
CA PHE A 10 1.93 -3.72 8.61
C PHE A 10 2.98 -3.13 9.58
N GLU A 11 3.23 -3.80 10.72
CA GLU A 11 4.23 -3.37 11.72
C GLU A 11 5.66 -3.35 11.17
N SER A 12 5.95 -4.19 10.18
CA SER A 12 7.25 -4.19 9.51
C SER A 12 7.48 -2.91 8.69
N LEU A 13 6.42 -2.15 8.40
CA LEU A 13 6.44 -0.94 7.58
C LEU A 13 6.24 0.35 8.39
N THR A 14 5.89 0.27 9.67
CA THR A 14 5.57 1.45 10.50
C THR A 14 6.76 2.37 10.78
N GLY A 15 7.99 1.87 10.68
CA GLY A 15 9.22 2.66 10.84
C GLY A 15 9.82 3.20 9.53
N ILE A 16 9.21 2.90 8.39
CA ILE A 16 9.75 3.26 7.07
C ILE A 16 9.17 4.60 6.62
N SER A 17 10.04 5.50 6.15
CA SER A 17 9.65 6.79 5.60
C SER A 17 8.83 6.61 4.31
N ALA A 18 7.99 7.59 3.97
CA ALA A 18 7.23 7.54 2.73
C ALA A 18 8.13 7.44 1.50
N ALA A 19 9.22 8.22 1.46
CA ALA A 19 10.19 8.20 0.38
C ALA A 19 10.87 6.83 0.21
N ASP A 20 11.31 6.20 1.32
CA ASP A 20 11.97 4.89 1.27
C ASP A 20 10.99 3.79 0.86
N LEU A 21 9.75 3.85 1.35
CA LEU A 21 8.71 2.90 0.98
C LEU A 21 8.36 3.02 -0.50
N LEU A 22 8.13 4.24 -1.01
CA LEU A 22 7.86 4.49 -2.42
C LEU A 22 9.01 4.01 -3.31
N LYS A 23 10.26 4.25 -2.90
CA LYS A 23 11.44 3.78 -3.64
C LYS A 23 11.52 2.25 -3.67
N ALA A 24 11.27 1.58 -2.54
CA ALA A 24 11.29 0.13 -2.45
C ALA A 24 10.19 -0.50 -3.32
N VAL A 25 8.97 0.05 -3.25
CA VAL A 25 7.82 -0.38 -4.05
C VAL A 25 8.07 -0.17 -5.54
N ASN A 26 8.52 1.01 -5.96
CA ASN A 26 8.84 1.29 -7.37
C ASN A 26 9.88 0.31 -7.91
N LYS A 27 10.92 0.02 -7.12
CA LYS A 27 11.93 -0.98 -7.52
C LYS A 27 11.32 -2.38 -7.67
N SER A 28 10.42 -2.78 -6.76
CA SER A 28 9.70 -4.05 -6.86
C SER A 28 8.83 -4.10 -8.11
N CYS A 29 8.05 -3.06 -8.39
CA CYS A 29 7.20 -2.97 -9.58
C CYS A 29 8.04 -3.02 -10.87
N ALA A 30 9.17 -2.28 -10.92
CA ALA A 30 10.07 -2.28 -12.06
C ALA A 30 10.74 -3.63 -12.30
N SER A 31 10.94 -4.44 -11.25
CA SER A 31 11.51 -5.79 -11.39
C SER A 31 10.54 -6.81 -11.99
N GLY A 32 9.24 -6.50 -12.05
CA GLY A 32 8.20 -7.44 -12.49
C GLY A 32 7.98 -8.64 -11.56
N ALA A 33 8.68 -8.70 -10.43
CA ALA A 33 8.53 -9.78 -9.46
C ALA A 33 7.15 -9.73 -8.80
N ALA A 34 6.52 -10.90 -8.67
CA ALA A 34 5.26 -11.04 -7.98
C ALA A 34 5.42 -10.69 -6.50
N MET A 35 4.65 -9.71 -6.03
CA MET A 35 4.57 -9.36 -4.61
C MET A 35 3.65 -10.35 -3.89
N HIS A 36 4.05 -10.80 -2.70
CA HIS A 36 3.22 -11.65 -1.86
C HIS A 36 1.92 -10.91 -1.50
N PRO A 37 0.74 -11.58 -1.49
CA PRO A 37 -0.54 -10.92 -1.20
C PRO A 37 -0.53 -10.15 0.13
N GLU A 38 0.02 -10.72 1.19
CA GLU A 38 0.08 -10.02 2.49
C GLU A 38 0.98 -8.78 2.46
N ALA A 39 2.12 -8.87 1.77
CA ALA A 39 3.00 -7.72 1.59
C ALA A 39 2.29 -6.63 0.79
N LEU A 40 1.55 -7.00 -0.26
CA LEU A 40 0.77 -6.08 -1.07
C LEU A 40 -0.31 -5.38 -0.23
N LYS A 41 -1.05 -6.12 0.60
CA LYS A 41 -2.02 -5.54 1.55
C LYS A 41 -1.35 -4.55 2.51
N ALA A 42 -0.26 -4.96 3.16
CA ALA A 42 0.46 -4.12 4.12
C ALA A 42 1.00 -2.84 3.49
N VAL A 43 1.58 -2.94 2.29
CA VAL A 43 2.10 -1.80 1.52
C VAL A 43 0.99 -0.84 1.13
N VAL A 44 -0.12 -1.35 0.57
CA VAL A 44 -1.27 -0.51 0.18
C VAL A 44 -1.79 0.24 1.39
N PHE A 45 -2.02 -0.44 2.51
CA PHE A 45 -2.53 0.19 3.74
C PHE A 45 -1.57 1.24 4.28
N ARG A 46 -0.27 0.96 4.30
CA ARG A 46 0.74 1.93 4.74
C ARG A 46 0.78 3.16 3.85
N LEU A 47 0.76 2.99 2.54
CA LEU A 47 0.71 4.11 1.59
C LEU A 47 -0.59 4.91 1.72
N THR A 48 -1.73 4.26 1.96
CA THR A 48 -2.99 4.96 2.23
C THR A 48 -2.90 5.79 3.51
N ILE A 49 -2.27 5.29 4.58
CA ILE A 49 -2.03 6.07 5.81
C ILE A 49 -1.11 7.26 5.53
N LEU A 50 0.03 7.04 4.86
CA LEU A 50 0.99 8.09 4.54
C LEU A 50 0.37 9.17 3.65
N SER A 51 -0.52 8.82 2.73
CA SER A 51 -1.23 9.80 1.89
C SER A 51 -2.10 10.79 2.68
N ARG A 52 -2.39 10.48 3.94
CA ARG A 52 -3.24 11.28 4.84
C ARG A 52 -2.46 11.89 5.99
N ASP A 53 -1.16 11.60 6.09
CA ASP A 53 -0.30 12.07 7.17
C ASP A 53 0.09 13.54 6.96
N LEU A 54 -0.53 14.44 7.71
CA LEU A 54 -0.32 15.90 7.61
C LEU A 54 1.11 16.34 7.99
N SER A 55 1.92 15.45 8.57
CA SER A 55 3.33 15.73 8.83
C SER A 55 4.21 15.59 7.58
N LEU A 56 3.70 14.97 6.51
CA LEU A 56 4.40 14.83 5.22
C LEU A 56 4.10 15.98 4.27
N LYS A 57 5.03 16.24 3.33
CA LYS A 57 4.81 17.25 2.29
C LYS A 57 3.70 16.79 1.35
N GLN A 58 2.99 17.76 0.77
CA GLN A 58 1.86 17.48 -0.13
C GLN A 58 2.23 16.53 -1.27
N HIS A 59 3.36 16.74 -1.94
CA HIS A 59 3.80 15.86 -3.02
C HIS A 59 4.09 14.41 -2.58
N GLU A 60 4.54 14.18 -1.33
CA GLU A 60 4.78 12.84 -0.80
C GLU A 60 3.47 12.13 -0.51
N ARG A 61 2.48 12.89 -0.01
CA ARG A 61 1.12 12.39 0.21
C ARG A 61 0.45 12.01 -1.10
N ASP A 62 0.55 12.87 -2.11
CA ASP A 62 -0.02 12.65 -3.44
C ASP A 62 0.61 11.42 -4.10
N ALA A 63 1.94 11.31 -4.08
CA ALA A 63 2.66 10.13 -4.59
C ALA A 63 2.27 8.85 -3.85
N SER A 64 2.06 8.92 -2.53
CA SER A 64 1.59 7.77 -1.75
C SER A 64 0.16 7.37 -2.12
N ALA A 65 -0.73 8.35 -2.34
CA ALA A 65 -2.12 8.10 -2.77
C ALA A 65 -2.18 7.43 -4.15
N GLU A 66 -1.41 7.95 -5.10
CA GLU A 66 -1.31 7.41 -6.46
C GLU A 66 -0.78 5.98 -6.44
N MET A 67 0.32 5.74 -5.72
CA MET A 67 0.93 4.42 -5.59
C MET A 67 -0.02 3.42 -4.92
N ALA A 68 -0.68 3.81 -3.83
CA ALA A 68 -1.67 2.98 -3.15
C ALA A 68 -2.81 2.59 -4.09
N SER A 69 -3.34 3.55 -4.85
CA SER A 69 -4.43 3.35 -5.80
C SER A 69 -4.02 2.44 -6.96
N MET A 70 -2.82 2.66 -7.52
CA MET A 70 -2.28 1.83 -8.59
C MET A 70 -2.10 0.38 -8.13
N LEU A 71 -1.46 0.16 -6.98
CA LEU A 71 -1.25 -1.16 -6.42
C LEU A 71 -2.57 -1.86 -6.07
N ALA A 72 -3.51 -1.15 -5.43
CA ALA A 72 -4.80 -1.71 -5.07
C ALA A 72 -5.58 -2.13 -6.33
N ASN A 73 -5.61 -1.29 -7.37
CA ASN A 73 -6.27 -1.62 -8.63
C ASN A 73 -5.61 -2.80 -9.35
N ALA A 74 -4.27 -2.86 -9.36
CA ALA A 74 -3.55 -4.00 -9.91
C ALA A 74 -3.89 -5.28 -9.14
N ALA A 75 -3.89 -5.22 -7.80
CA ALA A 75 -4.25 -6.34 -6.94
C ALA A 75 -5.68 -6.84 -7.20
N LEU A 76 -6.66 -5.92 -7.28
CA LEU A 76 -8.06 -6.27 -7.53
C LEU A 76 -8.27 -6.84 -8.93
N LYS A 77 -7.49 -6.42 -9.93
CA LYS A 77 -7.50 -7.02 -11.27
C LYS A 77 -6.92 -8.44 -11.27
N THR A 78 -5.84 -8.68 -10.52
CA THR A 78 -5.17 -9.98 -10.47
C THR A 78 -5.94 -11.01 -9.64
N TYR A 79 -6.39 -10.64 -8.43
CA TYR A 79 -7.04 -11.56 -7.50
C TYR A 79 -8.57 -11.54 -7.59
N GLY A 80 -9.14 -10.51 -8.23
CA GLY A 80 -10.58 -10.30 -8.32
C GLY A 80 -11.13 -9.54 -7.12
N SER A 81 -11.99 -8.55 -7.38
CA SER A 81 -12.61 -7.71 -6.34
C SER A 81 -13.57 -8.45 -5.41
N ARG A 82 -14.08 -9.61 -5.85
CA ARG A 82 -14.98 -10.47 -5.06
C ARG A 82 -14.26 -11.57 -4.30
N SER A 83 -12.94 -11.65 -4.40
CA SER A 83 -12.14 -12.60 -3.60
C SER A 83 -12.08 -12.16 -2.14
N THR A 84 -11.79 -13.09 -1.22
CA THR A 84 -11.53 -12.78 0.20
C THR A 84 -10.44 -11.72 0.31
N PHE A 85 -9.35 -11.89 -0.45
CA PHE A 85 -8.27 -10.91 -0.53
C PHE A 85 -8.75 -9.53 -0.98
N GLY A 86 -9.50 -9.44 -2.09
CA GLY A 86 -9.97 -8.18 -2.63
C GLY A 86 -10.94 -7.46 -1.69
N SER A 87 -11.80 -8.23 -1.02
CA SER A 87 -12.75 -7.71 -0.03
C SER A 87 -12.02 -7.15 1.20
N GLU A 88 -11.04 -7.88 1.73
CA GLU A 88 -10.20 -7.42 2.84
C GLU A 88 -9.39 -6.17 2.49
N LEU A 89 -8.81 -6.13 1.28
CA LEU A 89 -8.05 -5.00 0.80
C LEU A 89 -8.93 -3.75 0.69
N LEU A 90 -10.10 -3.87 0.06
CA LEU A 90 -11.06 -2.77 -0.07
C LEU A 90 -11.56 -2.30 1.30
N ALA A 91 -11.92 -3.23 2.19
CA ALA A 91 -12.37 -2.90 3.54
C ALA A 91 -11.29 -2.16 4.34
N GLY A 92 -10.02 -2.61 4.27
CA GLY A 92 -8.92 -1.94 4.96
C GLY A 92 -8.63 -0.54 4.40
N VAL A 93 -8.61 -0.38 3.07
CA VAL A 93 -8.46 0.93 2.44
C VAL A 93 -9.62 1.85 2.82
N GLN A 94 -10.87 1.36 2.80
CA GLN A 94 -12.04 2.13 3.22
C GLN A 94 -12.01 2.48 4.71
N ALA A 95 -11.53 1.60 5.59
CA ALA A 95 -11.39 1.90 7.01
C ALA A 95 -10.37 3.03 7.27
N ILE A 96 -9.27 3.05 6.49
CA ILE A 96 -8.27 4.13 6.55
C ILE A 96 -8.82 5.41 5.93
N ALA A 97 -9.50 5.30 4.78
CA ALA A 97 -10.05 6.44 4.03
C ALA A 97 -11.26 7.08 4.74
N GLY A 98 -12.11 6.26 5.35
CA GLY A 98 -13.31 6.62 6.10
C GLY A 98 -13.02 7.18 7.48
N ARG A 99 -11.81 7.00 8.03
CA ARG A 99 -11.30 7.74 9.21
C ARG A 99 -11.07 9.25 8.95
N SER A 100 -11.72 9.82 7.94
CA SER A 100 -11.77 11.26 7.72
C SER A 100 -12.92 11.83 8.56
N VAL A 101 -12.54 12.59 9.60
CA VAL A 101 -13.40 13.51 10.36
C VAL A 101 -14.42 12.84 11.26
N ALA A 102 -14.02 12.60 12.51
CA ALA A 102 -14.88 12.83 13.68
C ALA A 102 -14.21 13.92 14.52
#